data_AF-A0A8T0VG01-F1
#
_entry.id   AF-A0A8T0VG01-F1
#
_cell.length_a   1.000
_cell.length_b   1.000
_cell.length_c   1.000
_cell.angle_alpha   90.00
_cell.angle_beta   90.00
_cell.angle_gamma   90.00
#
_symmetry.space_group_name_H-M   'P 1'
#
loop_
_entity.id
_entity.type
_entity.pdbx_description
1 polymer ?
#
loop_
_entity_poly.entity_id
_entity_poly.type
_entity_poly.pdbx_seq_one_letter_code
_entity_poly.pdbx_strand_id
1 'polypeptide(L)'
;MMVVALTPNEEIAAVLSFFIFMLWNTFAGFIVPRKMIPVWWRWMYWADPAAWTIYGLMSSQLGDRVELIRVPGQPDQPVSEFMKEYLGLQDDYLALVITLHIAMSTLFGVVFCLGIKYLKFQRR
;
A
#
# COMPACT_ATOMS: atom_id res chain seq x y z
N MET A 1 -11.08 -8.14 9.35
CA MET A 1 -11.36 -9.57 9.60
C MET A 1 -10.15 -10.34 10.10
N MET A 2 -8.99 -10.30 9.41
CA MET A 2 -7.77 -10.97 9.88
C MET A 2 -7.35 -10.59 11.31
N VAL A 3 -7.24 -9.28 11.61
CA VAL A 3 -6.80 -8.81 12.93
C VAL A 3 -7.72 -9.31 14.05
N VAL A 4 -9.04 -9.24 13.84
CA VAL A 4 -10.06 -9.75 14.79
C VAL A 4 -9.84 -11.24 15.09
N ALA A 5 -9.54 -12.06 14.08
CA ALA A 5 -9.30 -13.48 14.26
C ALA A 5 -7.99 -13.81 15.00
N LEU A 6 -7.07 -12.85 15.10
CA LEU A 6 -5.77 -13.02 15.78
C LEU A 6 -5.77 -12.43 17.20
N THR A 7 -6.82 -11.72 17.60
CA THR A 7 -6.89 -11.01 18.88
C THR A 7 -7.97 -11.58 19.79
N PRO A 8 -7.77 -11.54 21.12
CA PRO A 8 -8.70 -12.16 22.08
C PRO A 8 -9.98 -11.34 22.32
N ASN A 9 -9.98 -10.04 22.03
CA ASN A 9 -11.13 -9.15 22.21
C ASN A 9 -11.21 -8.10 21.10
N GLU A 10 -12.38 -7.45 20.98
CA GLU A 10 -12.65 -6.46 19.92
C GLU A 10 -11.89 -5.16 20.13
N GLU A 11 -11.68 -4.73 21.38
CA GLU A 11 -10.96 -3.48 21.69
C GLU A 11 -9.50 -3.53 21.21
N ILE A 12 -8.78 -4.62 21.51
CA ILE A 12 -7.40 -4.81 21.03
C ILE A 12 -7.39 -4.91 19.50
N ALA A 13 -8.37 -5.60 18.91
CA ALA A 13 -8.50 -5.69 17.46
C ALA A 13 -8.64 -4.31 16.82
N ALA A 14 -9.48 -3.46 17.39
CA ALA A 14 -9.74 -2.10 16.90
C ALA A 14 -8.49 -1.22 17.00
N VAL A 15 -7.84 -1.19 18.17
CA VAL A 15 -6.62 -0.39 18.39
C VAL A 15 -5.50 -0.82 17.45
N LEU A 16 -5.27 -2.13 17.31
CA LEU A 16 -4.23 -2.66 16.43
C LEU A 16 -4.54 -2.38 14.96
N SER A 17 -5.80 -2.53 14.54
CA SER A 17 -6.22 -2.25 13.17
C SER A 17 -6.01 -0.77 12.82
N PHE A 18 -6.36 0.13 13.73
CA PHE A 18 -6.18 1.56 13.55
C PHE A 18 -4.69 1.94 13.42
N PHE A 19 -3.84 1.38 14.29
CA PHE A 19 -2.40 1.60 14.21
C PHE A 19 -1.81 1.12 12.87
N ILE A 20 -2.16 -0.09 12.43
CA ILE A 20 -1.71 -0.62 11.13
C ILE A 20 -2.21 0.27 9.98
N PHE A 21 -3.46 0.70 10.02
CA PHE A 21 -4.04 1.58 9.01
C PHE A 21 -3.32 2.94 8.92
N MET A 22 -2.96 3.55 10.05
CA MET A 22 -2.16 4.78 10.06
C MET A 22 -0.77 4.59 9.46
N LEU A 23 -0.11 3.47 9.79
CA LEU A 23 1.19 3.14 9.21
C LEU A 23 1.09 2.98 7.69
N TRP A 24 0.13 2.21 7.20
CA TRP A 24 -0.10 2.03 5.77
C TRP A 24 -0.39 3.36 5.07
N ASN A 25 -1.29 4.20 5.58
CA ASN A 25 -1.57 5.52 4.98
C ASN A 25 -0.31 6.41 4.87
N THR A 26 0.56 6.38 5.87
CA THR A 26 1.78 7.18 5.88
C THR A 26 2.77 6.70 4.81
N PHE A 27 2.91 5.38 4.66
CA PHE A 27 3.86 4.75 3.75
C PHE A 27 3.25 4.34 2.40
N ALA A 28 2.00 4.71 2.10
CA ALA A 28 1.31 4.37 0.85
C ALA A 28 1.91 5.02 -0.40
N GLY A 29 2.87 5.94 -0.25
CA GLY A 29 3.52 6.62 -1.38
C GLY A 29 2.82 7.88 -1.89
N PHE A 30 1.64 8.21 -1.34
CA PHE A 30 0.92 9.45 -1.66
C PHE A 30 1.33 10.62 -0.76
N ILE A 31 1.32 10.43 0.57
CA ILE A 31 1.74 11.45 1.53
C ILE A 31 3.26 11.66 1.46
N VAL A 32 4.00 10.56 1.53
CA VAL A 32 5.46 10.56 1.39
C VAL A 32 5.81 9.74 0.15
N PRO A 33 6.31 10.37 -0.93
CA PRO A 33 6.72 9.66 -2.14
C PRO A 33 7.74 8.56 -1.84
N ARG A 34 7.67 7.43 -2.55
CA ARG A 34 8.53 6.26 -2.31
C ARG A 34 10.02 6.60 -2.28
N LYS A 35 10.46 7.55 -3.13
CA LYS A 35 11.86 8.00 -3.22
C LYS A 35 12.33 8.76 -1.98
N MET A 36 11.42 9.42 -1.26
CA MET A 36 11.72 10.17 -0.04
C MET A 36 11.72 9.29 1.23
N ILE A 37 11.16 8.08 1.16
CA ILE A 37 11.19 7.13 2.27
C ILE A 37 12.63 6.61 2.47
N PRO A 38 13.19 6.69 3.70
CA PRO A 38 14.50 6.15 4.02
C PRO A 38 14.61 4.68 3.62
N VAL A 39 15.77 4.25 3.11
CA VAL A 39 15.95 2.90 2.52
C VAL A 39 15.54 1.79 3.48
N TRP A 40 15.87 1.92 4.78
CA TRP A 40 15.49 0.95 5.81
C TRP A 40 13.98 0.83 6.03
N TRP A 41 13.20 1.88 5.79
CA TRP A 41 11.74 1.90 5.99
C TRP A 41 10.96 1.57 4.72
N ARG A 42 11.65 1.47 3.58
CA ARG A 42 11.02 1.30 2.26
C ARG A 42 10.28 -0.03 2.12
N TRP A 43 10.62 -1.06 2.90
CA TRP A 43 9.87 -2.32 2.89
C TRP A 43 8.42 -2.14 3.34
N MET A 44 8.10 -1.13 4.17
CA MET A 44 6.72 -0.86 4.58
C MET A 44 5.85 -0.42 3.41
N TYR A 45 6.41 0.36 2.47
CA TYR A 45 5.75 0.70 1.20
C TYR A 45 5.43 -0.57 0.39
N TRP A 46 6.36 -1.53 0.35
CA TRP A 46 6.17 -2.79 -0.37
C TRP A 46 5.33 -3.82 0.39
N ALA A 47 5.05 -3.62 1.68
CA ALA A 47 4.15 -4.49 2.45
C ALA A 47 2.72 -3.93 2.52
N ASP A 48 2.51 -2.71 2.02
CA ASP A 48 1.24 -2.01 2.07
C ASP A 48 0.41 -2.28 0.80
N PRO A 49 -0.74 -2.97 0.89
CA PRO A 49 -1.62 -3.16 -0.26
C PRO A 49 -2.17 -1.84 -0.81
N ALA A 50 -2.35 -0.81 0.02
CA ALA A 50 -2.86 0.49 -0.43
C ALA A 50 -1.86 1.21 -1.35
N ALA A 51 -0.56 1.10 -1.07
CA ALA A 51 0.51 1.60 -1.93
C ALA A 51 0.41 1.07 -3.36
N TRP A 52 0.12 -0.23 -3.49
CA TRP A 52 -0.05 -0.90 -4.78
C TRP A 52 -1.33 -0.50 -5.51
N THR A 53 -2.43 -0.30 -4.79
CA THR A 53 -3.67 0.22 -5.38
C THR A 53 -3.47 1.60 -5.97
N ILE A 54 -2.83 2.51 -5.22
CA ILE A 54 -2.51 3.86 -5.68
C ILE A 54 -1.59 3.79 -6.89
N TYR A 55 -0.54 2.97 -6.82
CA TYR A 55 0.38 2.75 -7.93
C TYR A 55 -0.37 2.32 -9.21
N GLY A 56 -1.21 1.28 -9.09
CA GLY A 56 -1.96 0.74 -10.21
C GLY A 56 -2.92 1.76 -10.83
N LEU A 57 -3.63 2.51 -9.99
CA LEU A 57 -4.58 3.53 -10.44
C LEU A 57 -3.86 4.72 -11.12
N MET A 58 -2.78 5.22 -10.52
CA MET A 58 -2.05 6.36 -11.08
C MET A 58 -1.37 5.99 -12.40
N SER A 59 -0.70 4.83 -12.45
CA SER A 59 -0.04 4.36 -13.66
C SER A 59 -1.05 4.05 -14.77
N SER A 60 -2.21 3.45 -14.47
CA SER A 60 -3.22 3.17 -15.50
C SER A 60 -3.92 4.43 -16.03
N GLN A 61 -4.15 5.44 -15.19
CA GLN A 61 -4.89 6.63 -15.59
C GLN A 61 -4.01 7.73 -16.18
N LEU A 62 -2.79 7.86 -15.67
CA LEU A 62 -1.91 8.98 -15.96
C LEU A 62 -0.60 8.57 -16.64
N GLY A 63 -0.28 7.27 -16.74
CA GLY A 63 1.01 6.76 -17.22
C GLY A 63 1.42 7.30 -18.59
N ASP A 64 0.44 7.35 -19.50
CA ASP A 64 0.63 7.80 -20.88
C ASP A 64 0.26 9.27 -21.11
N ARG A 65 -0.03 10.02 -20.04
CA ARG A 65 -0.45 11.41 -20.15
C ARG A 65 0.74 12.33 -20.31
N VAL A 66 0.73 13.09 -21.41
CA VAL A 66 1.79 14.05 -21.77
C VAL A 66 1.37 15.50 -21.60
N GLU A 67 0.19 15.74 -21.01
CA GLU A 67 -0.25 17.10 -20.71
C GLU A 67 0.75 17.76 -19.74
N LEU A 68 1.08 19.02 -20.00
CA LEU A 68 2.01 19.78 -19.16
C LEU A 68 1.31 20.20 -17.87
N ILE A 69 1.95 19.92 -16.74
CA ILE A 69 1.51 20.38 -15.43
C ILE A 69 2.45 21.43 -14.86
N ARG A 70 1.88 22.36 -14.10
CA ARG A 70 2.63 23.36 -13.36
C ARG A 70 2.79 22.89 -11.92
N VAL A 71 4.02 22.62 -11.53
CA VAL A 71 4.36 22.24 -10.15
C VAL A 71 5.12 23.41 -9.50
N PRO A 72 4.68 23.91 -8.33
CA PRO A 72 5.37 25.00 -7.67
C PRO A 72 6.86 24.70 -7.46
N GLY A 73 7.73 25.58 -7.95
CA GLY A 73 9.19 25.44 -7.82
C GLY A 73 9.86 24.49 -8.81
N GLN A 74 9.14 23.98 -9.82
CA GLN A 74 9.70 23.15 -10.90
C GLN A 74 9.28 23.70 -12.27
N PRO A 75 10.04 23.42 -13.35
CA PRO A 75 9.61 23.75 -14.70
C PRO A 75 8.35 22.95 -15.10
N ASP A 76 7.61 23.49 -16.07
CA ASP A 76 6.47 22.80 -16.68
C ASP A 76 6.97 21.48 -17.30
N GLN A 77 6.40 20.36 -16.85
CA GLN A 77 6.78 19.01 -17.26
C GLN A 77 5.54 18.16 -17.55
N PRO A 78 5.65 17.12 -18.39
CA PRO A 78 4.57 16.17 -18.61
C PRO A 78 4.17 15.43 -17.32
N VAL A 79 2.88 15.09 -17.18
CA VAL A 79 2.40 14.27 -16.05
C VAL A 79 3.19 12.97 -15.90
N SER A 80 3.48 12.28 -17.01
CA SER A 80 4.23 11.02 -17.01
C SER A 80 5.65 11.17 -16.46
N GLU A 81 6.32 12.29 -16.73
CA GLU A 81 7.66 12.59 -16.19
C GLU A 81 7.59 12.84 -14.69
N PHE A 82 6.63 13.66 -14.23
CA PHE A 82 6.41 13.89 -12.81
C PHE A 82 6.15 12.59 -12.03
N MET A 83 5.34 11.68 -12.57
CA MET A 83 5.07 10.39 -11.93
C MET A 83 6.32 9.51 -11.80
N LYS A 84 7.19 9.51 -12.81
CA LYS A 84 8.44 8.75 -12.81
C LYS A 84 9.48 9.38 -11.89
N GLU A 85 9.65 10.70 -11.96
CA GLU A 85 10.71 11.42 -11.27
C GLU A 85 10.38 11.68 -9.80
N TYR A 86 9.19 12.19 -9.51
CA TYR A 86 8.77 12.54 -8.16
C TYR A 86 8.19 11.34 -7.39
N LEU A 87 7.18 10.68 -7.96
CA LEU A 87 6.48 9.58 -7.29
C LEU A 87 7.22 8.23 -7.41
N GLY A 88 8.09 8.07 -8.41
CA GLY A 88 8.83 6.84 -8.65
C GLY A 88 7.97 5.71 -9.23
N LEU A 89 6.86 6.05 -9.88
CA LEU A 89 6.00 5.10 -10.58
C LEU A 89 6.64 4.79 -11.95
N GLN A 90 6.94 3.53 -12.21
CA GLN A 90 7.52 3.03 -13.45
C GLN A 90 6.49 2.19 -14.22
N ASP A 91 6.37 2.38 -15.53
CA ASP A 91 5.28 1.78 -16.32
C ASP A 91 5.37 0.23 -16.39
N ASP A 92 6.58 -0.33 -16.35
CA ASP A 92 6.82 -1.77 -16.52
C ASP A 92 6.39 -2.66 -15.32
N TYR A 93 6.01 -2.07 -14.19
CA TYR A 93 5.75 -2.85 -12.96
C TYR A 93 4.27 -3.17 -12.71
N LEU A 94 3.35 -2.74 -13.58
CA LEU A 94 1.91 -2.92 -13.37
C LEU A 94 1.53 -4.39 -13.13
N ALA A 95 2.03 -5.32 -13.96
CA ALA A 95 1.75 -6.75 -13.80
C ALA A 95 2.24 -7.27 -12.44
N LEU A 96 3.45 -6.88 -12.03
CA LEU A 96 4.04 -7.25 -10.75
C LEU A 96 3.21 -6.70 -9.57
N VAL A 97 2.77 -5.45 -9.64
CA VAL A 97 1.95 -4.81 -8.60
C VAL A 97 0.60 -5.52 -8.45
N ILE A 98 -0.05 -5.88 -9.56
CA ILE A 98 -1.32 -6.63 -9.55
C ILE A 98 -1.10 -8.01 -8.92
N THR A 99 -0.06 -8.74 -9.34
CA THR A 99 0.24 -10.08 -8.78
C THR A 99 0.51 -10.01 -7.29
N LEU A 100 1.30 -9.04 -6.83
CA LEU A 100 1.59 -8.85 -5.41
C LEU A 100 0.32 -8.54 -4.61
N HIS A 101 -0.57 -7.71 -5.14
CA HIS A 101 -1.83 -7.35 -4.49
C HIS A 101 -2.76 -8.56 -4.33
N ILE A 102 -2.84 -9.43 -5.34
CA ILE A 102 -3.57 -10.70 -5.26
C ILE A 102 -2.91 -11.61 -4.21
N ALA A 103 -1.59 -11.76 -4.26
CA ALA A 103 -0.85 -12.62 -3.34
C ALA A 103 -1.05 -12.21 -1.87
N MET A 104 -1.02 -10.91 -1.58
CA MET A 104 -1.27 -10.37 -0.25
C MET A 104 -2.71 -10.58 0.22
N SER A 105 -3.68 -10.43 -0.68
CA SER A 105 -5.09 -10.72 -0.38
C SER A 105 -5.29 -12.19 -0.02
N THR A 106 -4.66 -13.10 -0.77
CA THR A 106 -4.64 -14.54 -0.46
C THR A 106 -3.96 -14.81 0.88
N LEU A 107 -2.82 -14.17 1.16
CA LEU A 107 -2.10 -14.30 2.42
C LEU A 107 -3.00 -13.92 3.62
N PHE A 108 -3.68 -12.78 3.56
CA PHE A 108 -4.60 -12.35 4.62
C PHE A 108 -5.76 -13.32 4.81
N GLY A 109 -6.29 -13.89 3.72
CA GLY A 109 -7.31 -14.94 3.78
C GLY A 109 -6.79 -16.21 4.47
N VAL A 110 -5.58 -16.67 4.12
CA VAL A 110 -4.96 -17.85 4.74
C VAL A 110 -4.70 -17.63 6.22
N VAL A 111 -4.12 -16.48 6.60
CA VAL A 111 -3.85 -16.14 8.00
C VAL A 111 -5.14 -16.06 8.81
N PHE A 112 -6.20 -15.48 8.23
CA PHE A 112 -7.52 -15.46 8.85
C PHE A 112 -8.06 -16.89 9.10
N CYS A 113 -8.01 -17.76 8.08
CA CYS A 113 -8.44 -19.17 8.19
C CYS A 113 -7.62 -19.96 9.22
N LEU A 114 -6.31 -19.73 9.30
CA LEU A 114 -5.46 -20.35 10.32
C LEU A 114 -5.78 -19.80 11.72
N GLY A 115 -5.99 -18.50 11.84
CA GLY A 115 -6.38 -17.84 13.09
C GLY A 115 -7.62 -18.46 13.69
N ILE A 116 -8.72 -18.55 12.94
CA ILE A 116 -9.97 -19.16 13.43
C ILE A 116 -9.83 -20.66 13.73
N LYS A 117 -8.97 -21.39 13.01
CA LYS A 117 -8.79 -22.82 13.18
C LYS A 117 -8.00 -23.16 14.45
N TYR A 118 -6.94 -22.40 14.73
CA TYR A 118 -5.96 -22.74 15.77
C TYR A 118 -6.10 -21.87 17.03
N LEU A 119 -6.55 -20.62 16.93
CA LEU A 119 -6.72 -19.72 18.06
C LEU A 119 -8.15 -19.80 18.60
N LYS A 120 -8.32 -20.44 19.77
CA LYS A 120 -9.61 -20.51 20.47
C LYS A 120 -9.63 -19.59 21.68
N PHE A 121 -9.97 -18.33 21.44
CA PHE A 121 -10.12 -17.33 22.51
C PHE A 121 -11.39 -17.53 23.37
N GLN A 122 -12.35 -18.31 22.88
CA GLN A 122 -13.60 -18.64 23.61
C GLN A 122 -13.50 -19.81 24.58
N ARG A 123 -12.33 -20.45 24.74
CA ARG A 123 -12.11 -21.46 25.80
C ARG A 123 -11.59 -20.77 27.07
N ARG A 124 -12.50 -20.15 27.81
CA ARG A 124 -12.37 -19.85 29.23
C ARG A 124 -13.70 -20.12 29.92
#